data_AF-A0A453ALB5-F1
#
_entry.id   AF-A0A453ALB5-F1
#
_cell.length_a   1.000
_cell.length_b   1.000
_cell.length_c   1.000
_cell.angle_alpha   90.00
_cell.angle_beta   90.00
_cell.angle_gamma   90.00
#
_symmetry.space_group_name_H-M   'P 1'
#
loop_
_entity.id
_entity.type
_entity.pdbx_description
1 polymer ?
#
loop_
_entity_poly.entity_id
_entity_poly.type
_entity_poly.pdbx_seq_one_letter_code
_entity_poly.pdbx_strand_id
1 'polypeptide(L)'
;HNTQQTHLVSSILSSKTREIERAMAPMLKRIVEDEPKKEAYVTFLAGSGDYWKGVVGLAKGLRAVNSAYPLVVAVLPDVPEDHRRRLVEQGCLVREIEPVYPPVYPPESQTQFAMAYYVINYSKLRIWEFVEYERMVYLDADIQVFDNIDHLFDLDKGSFYAVMDCFCEKTWSHTLQYKIGYCQQCPDRVAWPERELGVPPPPLYFNAGMFVHEPSLATAKALLDKLVVTDPTPFAEQDFLNMFFRDVYKPIPPVYNLVLAMLWRHPENVELKKVKVVHYCAAVRLCHRFSHR
;
A
#
# COMPACT_ATOMS: atom_id res chain seq x y z
N HIS A 1 -44.83 -19.93 51.73
CA HIS A 1 -45.35 -19.41 50.45
C HIS A 1 -44.48 -18.34 49.77
N ASN A 2 -43.74 -17.47 50.49
CA ASN A 2 -42.94 -16.39 49.87
C ASN A 2 -41.71 -16.80 49.04
N THR A 3 -41.11 -17.98 49.29
CA THR A 3 -39.84 -18.40 48.66
C THR A 3 -40.00 -18.95 47.24
N GLN A 4 -41.14 -19.56 46.92
CA GLN A 4 -41.41 -20.06 45.56
C GLN A 4 -41.75 -18.91 44.60
N GLN A 5 -42.38 -17.85 45.11
CA GLN A 5 -42.80 -16.71 44.29
C GLN A 5 -41.60 -15.85 43.85
N THR A 6 -40.58 -15.72 44.70
CA THR A 6 -39.33 -15.00 44.42
C THR A 6 -38.45 -15.74 43.40
N HIS A 7 -38.34 -17.06 43.48
CA HIS A 7 -37.62 -17.87 42.48
C HIS A 7 -38.28 -17.80 41.09
N LEU A 8 -39.61 -17.80 41.03
CA LEU A 8 -40.34 -17.73 39.77
C LEU A 8 -40.09 -16.38 39.05
N VAL A 9 -40.18 -15.27 39.79
CA VAL A 9 -39.92 -13.91 39.26
C VAL A 9 -38.46 -13.76 38.79
N SER A 10 -37.50 -14.30 39.53
CA SER A 10 -36.08 -14.29 39.13
C SER A 10 -35.84 -15.07 37.83
N SER A 11 -36.46 -16.24 37.67
CA SER A 11 -36.32 -17.05 36.45
C SER A 11 -36.96 -16.38 35.24
N ILE A 12 -38.11 -15.71 35.41
CA ILE A 12 -38.81 -14.98 34.35
C ILE A 12 -38.00 -13.76 33.93
N LEU A 13 -37.41 -13.02 34.88
CA LEU A 13 -36.53 -11.90 34.58
C LEU A 13 -35.29 -12.37 33.81
N SER A 14 -34.62 -13.44 34.27
CA SER A 14 -33.46 -14.02 33.57
C SER A 14 -33.79 -14.51 32.15
N SER A 15 -34.95 -15.16 31.98
CA SER A 15 -35.45 -15.59 30.68
C SER A 15 -35.67 -14.41 29.74
N LYS A 16 -36.35 -13.36 30.21
CA LYS A 16 -36.60 -12.15 29.41
C LYS A 16 -35.31 -11.41 29.06
N THR A 17 -34.34 -11.35 29.97
CA THR A 17 -33.02 -10.76 29.67
C THR A 17 -32.30 -11.51 28.56
N ARG A 18 -32.31 -12.85 28.60
CA ARG A 18 -31.69 -13.67 27.53
C ARG A 18 -32.39 -13.55 26.18
N GLU A 19 -33.71 -13.39 26.17
CA GLU A 19 -34.48 -13.13 24.94
C GLU A 19 -34.15 -11.76 24.34
N ILE A 20 -34.03 -10.73 25.19
CA ILE A 20 -33.62 -9.39 24.76
C ILE A 20 -32.19 -9.40 24.22
N GLU A 21 -31.25 -10.07 24.90
CA GLU A 21 -29.87 -10.22 24.42
C GLU A 21 -29.79 -10.94 23.07
N ARG A 22 -30.57 -12.02 22.87
CA ARG A 22 -30.65 -12.72 21.57
C ARG A 22 -31.27 -11.86 20.47
N ALA A 23 -32.27 -11.05 20.79
CA ALA A 23 -32.91 -10.16 19.83
C ALA A 23 -32.01 -8.97 19.46
N MET A 24 -31.21 -8.47 20.41
CA MET A 24 -30.27 -7.35 20.20
C MET A 24 -28.96 -7.78 19.56
N ALA A 25 -28.49 -9.02 19.74
CA ALA A 25 -27.23 -9.51 19.20
C ALA A 25 -27.03 -9.27 17.68
N PRO A 26 -27.99 -9.56 16.78
CA PRO A 26 -27.83 -9.27 15.36
C PRO A 26 -27.86 -7.77 15.03
N MET A 27 -28.60 -6.97 15.82
CA MET A 27 -28.65 -5.52 15.66
C MET A 27 -27.34 -4.86 16.13
N LEU A 28 -26.82 -5.27 17.29
CA LEU A 28 -25.51 -4.86 17.81
C LEU A 28 -24.39 -5.32 16.88
N LYS A 29 -24.47 -6.53 16.33
CA LYS A 29 -23.51 -7.02 15.35
C LYS A 29 -23.51 -6.14 14.09
N ARG A 30 -24.68 -5.75 13.58
CA ARG A 30 -24.80 -4.78 12.48
C ARG A 30 -24.25 -3.40 12.83
N ILE A 31 -24.54 -2.88 14.04
CA ILE A 31 -24.03 -1.58 14.50
C ILE A 31 -22.50 -1.60 14.61
N VAL A 32 -21.91 -2.70 15.08
CA VAL A 32 -20.46 -2.88 15.17
C VAL A 32 -19.82 -3.12 13.79
N GLU A 33 -20.54 -3.75 12.86
CA GLU A 33 -20.12 -3.92 11.47
C GLU A 33 -20.24 -2.62 10.64
N ASP A 34 -21.16 -1.73 11.00
CA ASP A 34 -21.41 -0.42 10.34
C ASP A 34 -20.55 0.72 10.90
N GLU A 35 -19.83 0.53 12.01
CA GLU A 35 -18.85 1.54 12.42
C GLU A 35 -17.76 1.66 11.34
N PRO A 36 -17.46 2.88 10.87
CA PRO A 36 -16.45 3.08 9.85
C PRO A 36 -15.12 2.57 10.39
N LYS A 37 -14.55 1.60 9.67
CA LYS A 37 -13.20 1.10 9.97
C LYS A 37 -12.23 2.27 9.91
N LYS A 38 -11.44 2.43 10.97
CA LYS A 38 -10.40 3.46 11.02
C LYS A 38 -9.14 3.07 10.26
N GLU A 39 -9.13 1.88 9.69
CA GLU A 39 -8.06 1.37 8.85
C GLU A 39 -8.60 0.94 7.49
N ALA A 40 -7.78 1.12 6.46
CA ALA A 40 -8.15 0.75 5.10
C ALA A 40 -6.93 0.41 4.25
N TYR A 41 -7.15 -0.43 3.25
CA TYR A 41 -6.24 -0.53 2.12
C TYR A 41 -6.48 0.67 1.19
N VAL A 42 -5.42 1.15 0.54
CA VAL A 42 -5.53 2.23 -0.45
C VAL A 42 -4.70 1.94 -1.69
N THR A 43 -5.26 2.22 -2.85
CA THR A 43 -4.54 2.21 -4.13
C THR A 43 -4.78 3.54 -4.86
N PHE A 44 -3.92 3.86 -5.83
CA PHE A 44 -4.03 5.04 -6.66
C PHE A 44 -4.30 4.66 -8.12
N LEU A 45 -5.11 5.45 -8.81
CA LEU A 45 -5.42 5.27 -10.23
C LEU A 45 -5.49 6.63 -10.94
N ALA A 46 -4.88 6.70 -12.11
CA ALA A 46 -4.89 7.87 -12.97
C ALA A 46 -5.04 7.46 -14.45
N GLY A 47 -5.59 8.37 -15.26
CA GLY A 47 -5.75 8.20 -16.69
C GLY A 47 -6.83 7.22 -17.11
N SER A 48 -6.95 7.04 -18.42
CA SER A 48 -7.96 6.21 -19.09
C SER A 48 -7.48 4.81 -19.45
N GLY A 49 -6.32 4.40 -18.94
CA GLY A 49 -5.71 3.10 -19.23
C GLY A 49 -6.38 1.93 -18.50
N ASP A 50 -5.78 0.74 -18.66
CA ASP A 50 -6.31 -0.53 -18.17
C ASP A 50 -6.01 -0.82 -16.68
N TYR A 51 -5.33 0.08 -15.96
CA TYR A 51 -4.93 -0.14 -14.55
C TYR A 51 -6.12 -0.37 -13.60
N TRP A 52 -7.33 0.10 -13.95
CA TRP A 52 -8.54 -0.21 -13.18
C TRP A 52 -8.82 -1.73 -13.11
N LYS A 53 -8.40 -2.51 -14.12
CA LYS A 53 -8.49 -3.98 -14.10
C LYS A 53 -7.58 -4.60 -13.05
N GLY A 54 -6.40 -3.99 -12.84
CA GLY A 54 -5.48 -4.35 -11.76
C GLY A 54 -6.12 -4.11 -10.39
N VAL A 55 -6.75 -2.94 -10.20
CA VAL A 55 -7.52 -2.64 -8.98
C VAL A 55 -8.66 -3.64 -8.73
N VAL A 56 -9.36 -4.09 -9.77
CA VAL A 56 -10.36 -5.17 -9.65
C VAL A 56 -9.73 -6.48 -9.18
N GLY A 57 -8.54 -6.83 -9.72
CA GLY A 57 -7.78 -8.00 -9.26
C GLY A 57 -7.38 -7.90 -7.79
N LEU A 58 -6.88 -6.73 -7.38
CA LEU A 58 -6.54 -6.42 -6.00
C LEU A 58 -7.76 -6.55 -5.06
N ALA A 59 -8.90 -5.93 -5.42
CA ALA A 59 -10.14 -6.01 -4.65
C ALA A 59 -10.62 -7.46 -4.47
N LYS A 60 -10.55 -8.26 -5.54
CA LYS A 60 -10.87 -9.70 -5.49
C LYS A 60 -9.88 -10.47 -4.62
N GLY A 61 -8.60 -10.12 -4.67
CA GLY A 61 -7.56 -10.71 -3.82
C GLY A 61 -7.83 -10.51 -2.35
N LEU A 62 -8.05 -9.26 -1.94
CA LEU A 62 -8.39 -8.91 -0.56
C LEU A 62 -9.65 -9.64 -0.08
N ARG A 63 -10.67 -9.75 -0.93
CA ARG A 63 -11.89 -10.53 -0.62
C ARG A 63 -11.60 -12.02 -0.47
N ALA A 64 -10.80 -12.60 -1.37
CA ALA A 64 -10.48 -14.03 -1.35
C ALA A 64 -9.73 -14.45 -0.08
N VAL A 65 -8.95 -13.54 0.51
CA VAL A 65 -8.24 -13.75 1.78
C VAL A 65 -9.03 -13.28 3.00
N ASN A 66 -10.32 -12.96 2.82
CA ASN A 66 -11.23 -12.49 3.87
C ASN A 66 -10.69 -11.28 4.64
N SER A 67 -10.10 -10.31 3.94
CA SER A 67 -9.72 -9.03 4.54
C SER A 67 -10.94 -8.38 5.21
N ALA A 68 -10.75 -7.88 6.44
CA ALA A 68 -11.77 -7.19 7.20
C ALA A 68 -11.91 -5.70 6.84
N TYR A 69 -11.02 -5.17 6.00
CA TYR A 69 -10.87 -3.74 5.76
C TYR A 69 -11.24 -3.36 4.32
N PRO A 70 -11.81 -2.16 4.12
CA PRO A 70 -12.20 -1.70 2.79
C PRO A 70 -10.97 -1.38 1.92
N LEU A 71 -11.19 -1.35 0.61
CA LEU A 71 -10.22 -0.83 -0.36
C LEU A 71 -10.68 0.56 -0.85
N VAL A 72 -9.93 1.59 -0.48
CA VAL A 72 -10.08 2.95 -0.98
C VAL A 72 -9.29 3.08 -2.29
N VAL A 73 -9.91 3.67 -3.31
CA VAL A 73 -9.25 3.96 -4.59
C VAL A 73 -9.18 5.47 -4.75
N ALA A 74 -7.98 6.02 -4.56
CA ALA A 74 -7.70 7.41 -4.88
C ALA A 74 -7.65 7.56 -6.41
N VAL A 75 -8.52 8.38 -6.98
CA VAL A 75 -8.63 8.59 -8.43
C VAL A 75 -8.36 10.05 -8.80
N LEU A 76 -7.71 10.28 -9.94
CA LEU A 76 -7.66 11.61 -10.55
C LEU A 76 -8.89 11.89 -11.42
N PRO A 77 -9.24 13.18 -11.64
CA PRO A 77 -10.39 13.57 -12.47
C PRO A 77 -10.41 12.99 -13.89
N ASP A 78 -9.25 12.59 -14.42
CA ASP A 78 -9.09 12.02 -15.76
C ASP A 78 -9.46 10.52 -15.86
N VAL A 79 -9.71 9.85 -14.73
CA VAL A 79 -10.19 8.46 -14.70
C VAL A 79 -11.66 8.42 -15.18
N PRO A 80 -11.99 7.68 -16.25
CA PRO A 80 -13.34 7.60 -16.79
C PRO A 80 -14.42 7.16 -15.78
N GLU A 81 -15.61 7.75 -15.89
CA GLU A 81 -16.76 7.42 -15.03
C GLU A 81 -17.16 5.94 -15.09
N ASP A 82 -17.04 5.30 -16.26
CA ASP A 82 -17.34 3.87 -16.39
C ASP A 82 -16.33 3.00 -15.63
N HIS A 83 -15.05 3.39 -15.58
CA HIS A 83 -14.04 2.74 -14.74
C HIS A 83 -14.39 2.92 -13.26
N ARG A 84 -14.70 4.15 -12.82
CA ARG A 84 -15.08 4.45 -11.43
C ARG A 84 -16.29 3.63 -10.98
N ARG A 85 -17.34 3.58 -11.81
CA ARG A 85 -18.55 2.78 -11.56
C ARG A 85 -18.21 1.29 -11.39
N ARG A 86 -17.37 0.73 -12.26
CA ARG A 86 -16.94 -0.68 -12.15
C ARG A 86 -16.19 -0.96 -10.85
N LEU A 87 -15.40 -0.01 -10.35
CA LEU A 87 -14.72 -0.16 -9.05
C LEU A 87 -15.71 -0.14 -7.89
N VAL A 88 -16.71 0.74 -7.92
CA VAL A 88 -17.80 0.75 -6.93
C VAL A 88 -18.59 -0.56 -6.95
N GLU A 89 -18.87 -1.11 -8.14
CA GLU A 89 -19.51 -2.43 -8.30
C GLU A 89 -18.66 -3.58 -7.72
N GLN A 90 -17.34 -3.42 -7.62
CA GLN A 90 -16.46 -4.34 -6.91
C GLN A 90 -16.40 -4.11 -5.39
N GLY A 91 -17.16 -3.15 -4.85
CA GLY A 91 -17.16 -2.79 -3.43
C GLY A 91 -16.01 -1.89 -3.02
N CYS A 92 -15.32 -1.25 -3.96
CA CYS A 92 -14.28 -0.27 -3.64
C CYS A 92 -14.89 1.09 -3.25
N LEU A 93 -14.22 1.79 -2.34
CA LEU A 93 -14.54 3.17 -1.98
C LEU A 93 -13.74 4.11 -2.88
N VAL A 94 -14.38 4.68 -3.90
CA VAL A 94 -13.71 5.60 -4.84
C VAL A 94 -13.66 7.01 -4.24
N ARG A 95 -12.47 7.59 -4.16
CA ARG A 95 -12.23 8.94 -3.66
C ARG A 95 -11.44 9.75 -4.66
N GLU A 96 -12.02 10.83 -5.15
CA GLU A 96 -11.31 11.76 -6.03
C GLU A 96 -10.28 12.59 -5.25
N ILE A 97 -9.12 12.81 -5.85
CA ILE A 97 -8.04 13.63 -5.30
C ILE A 97 -7.53 14.62 -6.35
N GLU A 98 -6.96 15.72 -5.88
CA GLU A 98 -6.36 16.74 -6.75
C GLU A 98 -5.00 16.27 -7.28
N PRO A 99 -4.71 16.49 -8.58
CA PRO A 99 -3.42 16.15 -9.15
C PRO A 99 -2.28 16.97 -8.52
N VAL A 100 -1.11 16.35 -8.41
CA VAL A 100 0.11 16.98 -7.90
C VAL A 100 1.15 16.99 -9.01
N TYR A 101 1.67 18.18 -9.30
CA TYR A 101 2.73 18.39 -10.29
C TYR A 101 3.94 19.06 -9.61
N PRO A 102 5.16 18.55 -9.81
CA PRO A 102 6.36 19.24 -9.37
C PRO A 102 6.53 20.55 -10.17
N PRO A 103 7.07 21.62 -9.57
CA PRO A 103 7.13 22.94 -10.18
C PRO A 103 8.08 23.02 -11.37
N VAL A 104 9.10 22.15 -11.42
CA VAL A 104 10.00 22.03 -12.57
C VAL A 104 9.47 20.93 -13.48
N TYR A 105 8.54 21.28 -14.36
CA TYR A 105 8.24 20.46 -15.53
C TYR A 105 9.30 20.79 -16.60
N PRO A 106 10.23 19.88 -16.93
CA PRO A 106 11.16 20.17 -18.01
C PRO A 106 10.35 20.36 -19.31
N PRO A 107 10.77 21.26 -20.20
CA PRO A 107 10.21 21.31 -21.55
C PRO A 107 10.25 19.90 -22.17
N GLU A 108 9.23 19.54 -22.95
CA GLU A 108 9.05 18.19 -23.54
C GLU A 108 10.31 17.63 -24.23
N SER A 109 11.19 18.52 -24.71
CA SER A 109 12.45 18.22 -25.39
C SER A 109 13.64 17.81 -24.49
N GLN A 110 13.52 17.87 -23.16
CA GLN A 110 14.58 17.52 -22.19
C GLN A 110 14.12 16.55 -21.09
N THR A 111 13.17 15.67 -21.40
CA THR A 111 12.71 14.67 -20.42
C THR A 111 13.78 13.59 -20.20
N GLN A 112 14.67 13.81 -19.23
CA GLN A 112 15.39 12.74 -18.53
C GLN A 112 14.46 11.91 -17.61
N PHE A 113 13.15 12.21 -17.60
CA PHE A 113 12.11 11.39 -16.97
C PHE A 113 11.79 10.22 -17.87
N ALA A 114 11.86 9.02 -17.32
CA ALA A 114 11.55 7.79 -18.03
C ALA A 114 10.06 7.60 -18.37
N MET A 115 9.21 8.64 -18.40
CA MET A 115 7.85 8.77 -19.00
C MET A 115 7.07 9.89 -18.28
N ALA A 116 6.22 10.66 -18.98
CA ALA A 116 5.28 11.63 -18.37
C ALA A 116 4.37 11.03 -17.27
N TYR A 117 4.23 9.69 -17.27
CA TYR A 117 3.58 8.90 -16.23
C TYR A 117 4.18 9.09 -14.83
N TYR A 118 5.49 9.28 -14.70
CA TYR A 118 6.12 9.39 -13.37
C TYR A 118 5.77 10.69 -12.63
N VAL A 119 5.40 11.74 -13.36
CA VAL A 119 4.93 12.99 -12.75
C VAL A 119 3.58 12.80 -12.07
N ILE A 120 2.69 11.98 -12.66
CA ILE A 120 1.35 11.75 -12.13
C ILE A 120 1.38 10.97 -10.81
N ASN A 121 2.42 10.16 -10.60
CA ASN A 121 2.59 9.36 -9.40
C ASN A 121 2.79 10.22 -8.14
N TYR A 122 3.25 11.47 -8.24
CA TYR A 122 3.30 12.37 -7.08
C TYR A 122 1.90 12.67 -6.53
N SER A 123 0.84 12.50 -7.32
CA SER A 123 -0.55 12.63 -6.82
C SER A 123 -0.87 11.61 -5.73
N LYS A 124 -0.14 10.48 -5.69
CA LYS A 124 -0.18 9.49 -4.58
C LYS A 124 0.05 10.12 -3.22
N LEU A 125 0.79 11.23 -3.12
CA LEU A 125 1.04 11.92 -1.84
C LEU A 125 -0.24 12.41 -1.17
N ARG A 126 -1.33 12.61 -1.93
CA ARG A 126 -2.64 13.02 -1.40
C ARG A 126 -3.30 11.98 -0.51
N ILE A 127 -2.86 10.71 -0.54
CA ILE A 127 -3.42 9.69 0.37
C ILE A 127 -3.16 10.01 1.86
N TRP A 128 -2.13 10.83 2.18
CA TRP A 128 -1.93 11.33 3.54
C TRP A 128 -3.02 12.29 4.01
N GLU A 129 -3.88 12.78 3.13
CA GLU A 129 -5.02 13.65 3.48
C GLU A 129 -6.26 12.86 3.91
N PHE A 130 -6.23 11.52 3.85
CA PHE A 130 -7.36 10.66 4.21
C PHE A 130 -7.44 10.47 5.73
N VAL A 131 -7.56 11.59 6.45
CA VAL A 131 -7.51 11.68 7.92
C VAL A 131 -8.75 11.12 8.63
N GLU A 132 -9.73 10.61 7.89
CA GLU A 132 -10.75 9.74 8.46
C GLU A 132 -10.21 8.35 8.87
N TYR A 133 -9.03 7.97 8.37
CA TYR A 133 -8.33 6.74 8.76
C TYR A 133 -7.15 7.05 9.70
N GLU A 134 -6.96 6.21 10.72
CA GLU A 134 -5.79 6.24 11.60
C GLU A 134 -4.57 5.55 10.97
N ARG A 135 -4.80 4.59 10.07
CA ARG A 135 -3.74 3.83 9.40
C ARG A 135 -4.19 3.29 8.07
N MET A 136 -3.29 3.30 7.09
CA MET A 136 -3.58 2.75 5.77
C MET A 136 -2.43 1.92 5.24
N VAL A 137 -2.76 0.84 4.54
CA VAL A 137 -1.80 0.03 3.76
C VAL A 137 -1.97 0.39 2.30
N TYR A 138 -0.99 1.08 1.74
CA TYR A 138 -0.94 1.37 0.33
C TYR A 138 -0.51 0.13 -0.46
N LEU A 139 -1.18 -0.14 -1.58
CA LEU A 139 -0.84 -1.18 -2.55
C LEU A 139 -1.01 -0.59 -3.97
N ASP A 140 0.00 -0.68 -4.82
CA ASP A 140 -0.10 -0.29 -6.23
C ASP A 140 -1.18 -1.14 -6.96
N ALA A 141 -1.74 -0.59 -8.03
CA ALA A 141 -2.77 -1.27 -8.82
C ALA A 141 -2.29 -2.55 -9.53
N ASP A 142 -0.98 -2.78 -9.63
CA ASP A 142 -0.35 -3.99 -10.19
C ASP A 142 0.11 -4.99 -9.10
N ILE A 143 -0.41 -4.86 -7.88
CA ILE A 143 -0.23 -5.81 -6.78
C ILE A 143 -1.40 -6.78 -6.67
N GLN A 144 -1.08 -8.03 -6.34
CA GLN A 144 -2.05 -9.07 -5.99
C GLN A 144 -1.78 -9.61 -4.58
N VAL A 145 -2.84 -9.74 -3.80
CA VAL A 145 -2.84 -10.35 -2.46
C VAL A 145 -3.33 -11.81 -2.56
N PHE A 146 -2.59 -12.72 -1.93
CA PHE A 146 -2.81 -14.18 -1.92
C PHE A 146 -3.00 -14.76 -0.51
N ASP A 147 -2.60 -14.04 0.53
CA ASP A 147 -2.88 -14.39 1.92
C ASP A 147 -3.22 -13.13 2.72
N ASN A 148 -3.91 -13.27 3.86
CA ASN A 148 -4.36 -12.15 4.66
C ASN A 148 -3.15 -11.41 5.27
N ILE A 149 -3.17 -10.08 5.14
CA ILE A 149 -2.13 -9.15 5.61
C ILE A 149 -2.69 -8.09 6.57
N ASP A 150 -3.87 -8.31 7.12
CA ASP A 150 -4.56 -7.36 8.02
C ASP A 150 -3.74 -7.07 9.29
N HIS A 151 -2.92 -8.02 9.74
CA HIS A 151 -2.02 -7.80 10.88
C HIS A 151 -0.97 -6.71 10.63
N LEU A 152 -0.80 -6.22 9.40
CA LEU A 152 0.02 -5.03 9.13
C LEU A 152 -0.58 -3.76 9.75
N PHE A 153 -1.90 -3.74 9.99
CA PHE A 153 -2.56 -2.67 10.71
C PHE A 153 -2.24 -2.67 12.22
N ASP A 154 -1.62 -3.71 12.75
CA ASP A 154 -1.24 -3.82 14.18
C ASP A 154 0.22 -3.41 14.46
N LEU A 155 0.99 -3.03 13.44
CA LEU A 155 2.40 -2.63 13.61
C LEU A 155 2.54 -1.39 14.50
N ASP A 156 3.70 -1.19 15.13
CA ASP A 156 3.92 -0.03 16.03
C ASP A 156 3.72 1.30 15.28
N LYS A 157 3.01 2.25 15.91
CA LYS A 157 2.75 3.58 15.35
C LYS A 157 4.04 4.43 15.22
N GLY A 158 3.99 5.43 14.34
CA GLY A 158 5.07 6.41 14.15
C GLY A 158 6.25 5.92 13.30
N SER A 159 6.09 4.85 12.54
CA SER A 159 7.10 4.35 11.60
C SER A 159 6.49 4.16 10.20
N PHE A 160 7.32 4.30 9.18
CA PHE A 160 6.96 4.02 7.79
C PHE A 160 7.42 2.60 7.44
N TYR A 161 6.49 1.68 7.20
CA TYR A 161 6.86 0.28 6.93
C TYR A 161 6.75 -0.02 5.45
N ALA A 162 7.81 -0.58 4.86
CA ALA A 162 7.84 -0.96 3.45
C ALA A 162 8.88 -2.05 3.20
N VAL A 163 8.75 -2.78 2.10
CA VAL A 163 9.72 -3.82 1.72
C VAL A 163 10.92 -3.18 1.03
N MET A 164 12.12 -3.62 1.39
CA MET A 164 13.37 -3.18 0.73
C MET A 164 13.33 -3.48 -0.76
N ASP A 165 13.79 -2.54 -1.59
CA ASP A 165 13.96 -2.78 -3.03
C ASP A 165 15.23 -3.61 -3.32
N CYS A 166 15.44 -3.96 -4.58
CA CYS A 166 16.59 -4.71 -5.07
C CYS A 166 17.42 -3.87 -6.05
N PHE A 167 18.71 -3.67 -5.75
CA PHE A 167 19.63 -2.90 -6.60
C PHE A 167 20.20 -3.72 -7.77
N CYS A 168 19.79 -4.99 -7.96
CA CYS A 168 20.34 -5.85 -9.01
C CYS A 168 19.67 -5.70 -10.37
N GLU A 169 18.53 -5.00 -10.45
CA GLU A 169 17.80 -4.82 -11.71
C GLU A 169 18.40 -3.72 -12.59
N LYS A 170 18.26 -3.86 -13.92
CA LYS A 170 18.91 -2.96 -14.89
C LYS A 170 18.45 -1.51 -14.76
N THR A 171 17.27 -1.26 -14.22
CA THR A 171 16.77 0.09 -13.89
C THR A 171 17.74 0.84 -12.96
N TRP A 172 18.49 0.12 -12.12
CA TRP A 172 19.49 0.67 -11.22
C TRP A 172 20.86 0.90 -11.89
N SER A 173 21.04 0.63 -13.19
CA SER A 173 22.38 0.65 -13.83
C SER A 173 23.13 1.98 -13.78
N HIS A 174 22.41 3.07 -13.53
CA HIS A 174 22.97 4.41 -13.39
C HIS A 174 23.61 4.64 -12.01
N THR A 175 23.24 3.88 -10.99
CA THR A 175 23.65 4.09 -9.60
C THR A 175 24.99 3.45 -9.26
N LEU A 176 25.61 3.90 -8.17
CA LEU A 176 26.89 3.40 -7.70
C LEU A 176 26.77 1.97 -7.13
N GLN A 177 25.67 1.69 -6.43
CA GLN A 177 25.34 0.37 -5.88
C GLN A 177 25.35 -0.71 -6.97
N TYR A 178 24.65 -0.45 -8.08
CA TYR A 178 24.60 -1.39 -9.21
C TYR A 178 25.99 -1.58 -9.84
N LYS A 179 26.75 -0.49 -10.05
CA LYS A 179 28.10 -0.55 -10.66
C LYS A 179 29.09 -1.35 -9.82
N ILE A 180 28.97 -1.29 -8.50
CA ILE A 180 29.78 -2.09 -7.57
C ILE A 180 29.31 -3.55 -7.51
N GLY A 181 28.03 -3.80 -7.81
CA GLY A 181 27.38 -5.09 -7.56
C GLY A 181 26.91 -5.25 -6.11
N TYR A 182 26.85 -4.16 -5.34
CA TYR A 182 26.32 -4.13 -3.98
C TYR A 182 24.80 -4.19 -3.99
N CYS A 183 24.20 -5.05 -3.18
CA CYS A 183 22.75 -5.11 -2.96
C CYS A 183 22.41 -5.27 -1.49
N GLN A 184 21.52 -4.41 -0.97
CA GLN A 184 21.02 -4.44 0.41
C GLN A 184 20.26 -5.73 0.77
N GLN A 185 19.80 -6.50 -0.23
CA GLN A 185 19.17 -7.81 -0.02
C GLN A 185 20.20 -8.90 0.35
N CYS A 186 21.48 -8.69 0.04
CA CYS A 186 22.56 -9.62 0.34
C CYS A 186 23.87 -8.86 0.60
N PRO A 187 23.95 -8.05 1.68
CA PRO A 187 25.09 -7.16 1.93
C PRO A 187 26.42 -7.93 2.10
N ASP A 188 26.37 -9.21 2.48
CA ASP A 188 27.54 -10.06 2.66
C ASP A 188 28.13 -10.59 1.34
N ARG A 189 27.37 -10.56 0.23
CA ARG A 189 27.84 -11.07 -1.08
C ARG A 189 28.90 -10.17 -1.70
N VAL A 190 28.68 -8.86 -1.62
CA VAL A 190 29.60 -7.81 -2.05
C VAL A 190 29.54 -6.73 -1.00
N ALA A 191 30.59 -6.61 -0.18
CA ALA A 191 30.66 -5.57 0.84
C ALA A 191 30.76 -4.18 0.18
N TRP A 192 30.17 -3.17 0.81
CA TRP A 192 30.31 -1.79 0.36
C TRP A 192 31.77 -1.31 0.57
N PRO A 193 32.46 -0.83 -0.48
CA PRO A 193 33.86 -0.43 -0.40
C PRO A 193 34.02 0.97 0.22
N GLU A 194 33.66 1.10 1.50
CA GLU A 194 33.64 2.38 2.24
C GLU A 194 35.03 3.03 2.29
N ARG A 195 36.09 2.25 2.45
CA ARG A 195 37.46 2.75 2.54
C ARG A 195 37.96 3.31 1.21
N GLU A 196 37.64 2.66 0.11
CA GLU A 196 38.05 3.09 -1.23
C GLU A 196 37.25 4.30 -1.72
N LEU A 197 35.95 4.34 -1.43
CA LEU A 197 35.07 5.41 -1.89
C LEU A 197 35.02 6.62 -0.95
N GLY A 198 35.42 6.45 0.31
CA GLY A 198 35.31 7.49 1.34
C GLY A 198 33.87 7.86 1.69
N VAL A 199 32.89 7.02 1.34
CA VAL A 199 31.46 7.23 1.63
C VAL A 199 30.86 5.98 2.27
N PRO A 200 29.99 6.13 3.30
CA PRO A 200 29.36 4.99 3.95
C PRO A 200 28.38 4.28 3.01
N PRO A 201 27.92 3.06 3.37
CA PRO A 201 26.85 2.39 2.64
C PRO A 201 25.63 3.29 2.50
N PRO A 202 24.89 3.20 1.36
CA PRO A 202 23.67 3.96 1.20
C PRO A 202 22.65 3.57 2.29
N PRO A 203 21.75 4.50 2.67
CA PRO A 203 20.65 4.16 3.56
C PRO A 203 19.78 3.07 2.93
N LEU A 204 19.07 2.31 3.77
CA LEU A 204 18.11 1.33 3.29
C LEU A 204 17.07 2.01 2.40
N TYR A 205 16.72 1.33 1.31
CA TYR A 205 15.85 1.87 0.28
C TYR A 205 14.67 0.92 0.03
N PHE A 206 13.44 1.40 0.12
CA PHE A 206 12.23 0.60 -0.09
C PHE A 206 11.64 0.74 -1.50
N ASN A 207 10.92 -0.30 -1.91
CA ASN A 207 10.02 -0.24 -3.05
C ASN A 207 8.72 0.46 -2.61
N ALA A 208 8.29 1.49 -3.34
CA ALA A 208 7.12 2.29 -2.96
C ALA A 208 5.78 1.70 -3.42
N GLY A 209 5.77 0.50 -4.02
CA GLY A 209 4.53 -0.15 -4.43
C GLY A 209 3.68 -0.65 -3.27
N MET A 210 4.29 -0.85 -2.10
CA MET A 210 3.57 -1.20 -0.89
C MET A 210 4.20 -0.54 0.33
N PHE A 211 3.37 0.08 1.16
CA PHE A 211 3.80 0.59 2.46
C PHE A 211 2.64 0.79 3.43
N VAL A 212 2.95 0.79 4.73
CA VAL A 212 2.04 1.17 5.80
C VAL A 212 2.34 2.59 6.23
N HIS A 213 1.31 3.44 6.29
CA HIS A 213 1.44 4.84 6.71
C HIS A 213 0.26 5.30 7.56
N GLU A 214 0.44 6.45 8.21
CA GLU A 214 -0.55 7.12 9.04
C GLU A 214 -0.93 8.44 8.35
N PRO A 215 -2.18 8.57 7.86
CA PRO A 215 -2.66 9.83 7.30
C PRO A 215 -2.56 10.98 8.30
N SER A 216 -2.14 12.14 7.82
CA SER A 216 -1.97 13.35 8.62
C SER A 216 -1.88 14.55 7.69
N LEU A 217 -2.71 15.57 7.92
CA LEU A 217 -2.65 16.82 7.17
C LEU A 217 -1.30 17.52 7.34
N ALA A 218 -0.66 17.39 8.50
CA ALA A 218 0.67 17.95 8.73
C ALA A 218 1.72 17.25 7.86
N THR A 219 1.68 15.91 7.78
CA THR A 219 2.57 15.13 6.93
C THR A 219 2.29 15.39 5.45
N ALA A 220 1.02 15.43 5.03
CA ALA A 220 0.61 15.74 3.67
C ALA A 220 1.14 17.11 3.23
N LYS A 221 0.95 18.14 4.06
CA LYS A 221 1.50 19.47 3.80
C LYS A 221 3.02 19.45 3.70
N ALA A 222 3.71 18.78 4.62
CA ALA A 222 5.17 18.67 4.60
C ALA A 222 5.69 17.95 3.35
N LEU A 223 5.00 16.89 2.89
CA LEU A 223 5.32 16.19 1.64
C LEU A 223 5.18 17.13 0.44
N LEU A 224 4.06 17.84 0.32
CA LEU A 224 3.81 18.74 -0.80
C LEU A 224 4.77 19.93 -0.80
N ASP A 225 5.02 20.57 0.35
CA ASP A 225 5.97 21.67 0.48
C ASP A 225 7.40 21.21 0.13
N LYS A 226 7.79 20.00 0.56
CA LYS A 226 9.11 19.45 0.26
C LYS A 226 9.25 19.10 -1.22
N LEU A 227 8.20 18.60 -1.86
CA LEU A 227 8.20 18.28 -3.29
C LEU A 227 8.49 19.51 -4.15
N VAL A 228 7.98 20.69 -3.77
CA VAL A 228 8.21 21.95 -4.50
C VAL A 228 9.70 22.28 -4.63
N VAL A 229 10.52 21.90 -3.65
CA VAL A 229 11.96 22.21 -3.61
C VAL A 229 12.85 20.98 -3.85
N THR A 230 12.26 19.85 -4.24
CA THR A 230 13.00 18.62 -4.51
C THR A 230 13.20 18.47 -6.01
N ASP A 231 14.46 18.32 -6.43
CA ASP A 231 14.77 18.00 -7.81
C ASP A 231 14.15 16.66 -8.18
N PRO A 232 13.51 16.56 -9.36
CA PRO A 232 12.92 15.29 -9.74
C PRO A 232 14.00 14.23 -10.00
N THR A 233 13.67 12.97 -9.77
CA THR A 233 14.62 11.85 -9.79
C THR A 233 14.15 10.71 -10.71
N PRO A 234 15.03 9.75 -11.07
CA PRO A 234 14.69 8.67 -11.99
C PRO A 234 13.52 7.77 -11.56
N PHE A 235 13.33 7.54 -10.25
CA PHE A 235 12.20 6.76 -9.71
C PHE A 235 11.12 7.63 -9.07
N ALA A 236 11.11 8.93 -9.37
CA ALA A 236 10.07 9.90 -9.01
C ALA A 236 9.60 9.83 -7.55
N GLU A 237 8.36 9.38 -7.31
CA GLU A 237 7.76 9.35 -5.98
C GLU A 237 8.44 8.33 -5.06
N GLN A 238 9.01 7.25 -5.60
CA GLN A 238 9.70 6.25 -4.79
C GLN A 238 10.97 6.83 -4.16
N ASP A 239 11.81 7.51 -4.95
CA ASP A 239 13.00 8.20 -4.44
C ASP A 239 12.61 9.30 -3.44
N PHE A 240 11.55 10.06 -3.76
CA PHE A 240 11.06 11.12 -2.90
C PHE A 240 10.60 10.60 -1.54
N LEU A 241 9.82 9.52 -1.51
CA LEU A 241 9.37 8.88 -0.27
C LEU A 241 10.55 8.30 0.52
N ASN A 242 11.52 7.68 -0.15
CA ASN A 242 12.75 7.17 0.48
C ASN A 242 13.59 8.29 1.11
N MET A 243 13.66 9.44 0.47
CA MET A 243 14.30 10.63 1.04
C MET A 243 13.50 11.14 2.25
N PHE A 244 12.18 11.29 2.13
CA PHE A 244 11.34 11.93 3.14
C PHE A 244 11.19 11.09 4.41
N PHE A 245 10.97 9.78 4.28
CA PHE A 245 10.70 8.88 5.40
C PHE A 245 11.94 8.15 5.93
N ARG A 246 13.15 8.53 5.48
CA ARG A 246 14.41 7.87 5.81
C ARG A 246 14.57 7.56 7.31
N ASP A 247 14.30 8.54 8.16
CA ASP A 247 14.60 8.45 9.59
C ASP A 247 13.56 7.64 10.38
N VAL A 248 12.40 7.36 9.77
CA VAL A 248 11.30 6.60 10.38
C VAL A 248 11.01 5.30 9.63
N TYR A 249 11.77 4.99 8.59
CA TYR A 249 11.60 3.80 7.77
C TYR A 249 11.98 2.54 8.54
N LYS A 250 11.10 1.53 8.52
CA LYS A 250 11.35 0.19 9.04
C LYS A 250 11.08 -0.87 7.96
N PRO A 251 12.08 -1.66 7.57
CA PRO A 251 11.89 -2.70 6.57
C PRO A 251 10.98 -3.81 7.09
N ILE A 252 10.08 -4.29 6.24
CA ILE A 252 9.29 -5.52 6.47
C ILE A 252 9.68 -6.62 5.49
N PRO A 253 9.41 -7.90 5.81
CA PRO A 253 9.83 -9.03 4.98
C PRO A 253 9.35 -8.99 3.52
N PRO A 254 10.12 -9.51 2.55
CA PRO A 254 9.76 -9.54 1.13
C PRO A 254 8.43 -10.21 0.79
N VAL A 255 7.91 -11.07 1.66
CA VAL A 255 6.62 -11.76 1.45
C VAL A 255 5.42 -10.81 1.37
N TYR A 256 5.56 -9.56 1.83
CA TYR A 256 4.52 -8.52 1.81
C TYR A 256 4.57 -7.62 0.57
N ASN A 257 5.60 -7.74 -0.27
CA ASN A 257 5.72 -7.03 -1.54
C ASN A 257 6.77 -7.74 -2.41
N LEU A 258 6.45 -8.96 -2.88
CA LEU A 258 7.39 -9.73 -3.68
C LEU A 258 7.41 -9.18 -5.11
N VAL A 259 8.40 -8.35 -5.42
CA VAL A 259 8.74 -8.00 -6.80
C VAL A 259 9.29 -9.24 -7.50
N LEU A 260 8.71 -9.62 -8.65
CA LEU A 260 9.04 -10.89 -9.34
C LEU A 260 10.54 -11.08 -9.61
N ALA A 261 11.30 -10.00 -9.80
CA ALA A 261 12.74 -10.06 -10.02
C ALA A 261 13.52 -10.73 -8.89
N MET A 262 12.98 -10.71 -7.66
CA MET A 262 13.58 -11.41 -6.52
C MET A 262 13.73 -12.91 -6.76
N LEU A 263 12.86 -13.52 -7.59
CA LEU A 263 12.91 -14.96 -7.90
C LEU A 263 14.21 -15.40 -8.59
N TRP A 264 14.84 -14.53 -9.38
CA TRP A 264 16.08 -14.85 -10.09
C TRP A 264 17.29 -14.03 -9.62
N ARG A 265 17.09 -12.89 -8.92
CA ARG A 265 18.19 -12.09 -8.35
C ARG A 265 18.59 -12.56 -6.96
N HIS A 266 17.60 -12.93 -6.14
CA HIS A 266 17.78 -13.32 -4.75
C HIS A 266 16.87 -14.51 -4.38
N PRO A 267 16.95 -15.65 -5.10
CA PRO A 267 16.14 -16.83 -4.77
C PRO A 267 16.34 -17.31 -3.32
N GLU A 268 17.52 -17.06 -2.74
CA GLU A 268 17.84 -17.34 -1.34
C GLU A 268 16.95 -16.61 -0.34
N ASN A 269 16.38 -15.47 -0.72
CA ASN A 269 15.51 -14.64 0.12
C ASN A 269 14.02 -14.90 -0.13
N VAL A 270 13.66 -15.86 -0.99
CA VAL A 270 12.26 -16.12 -1.38
C VAL A 270 11.82 -17.52 -0.98
N GLU A 271 10.98 -17.59 0.04
CA GLU A 271 10.21 -18.79 0.37
C GLU A 271 8.82 -18.72 -0.28
N LEU A 272 8.68 -19.24 -1.51
CA LEU A 272 7.46 -19.13 -2.33
C LEU A 272 6.15 -19.46 -1.59
N LYS A 273 6.16 -20.47 -0.70
CA LYS A 273 4.97 -20.90 0.06
C LYS A 273 4.52 -19.89 1.13
N LYS A 274 5.38 -18.96 1.53
CA LYS A 274 5.10 -17.92 2.53
C LYS A 274 4.72 -16.58 1.89
N VAL A 275 4.81 -16.46 0.56
CA VAL A 275 4.52 -15.21 -0.15
C VAL A 275 3.05 -14.88 0.00
N LYS A 276 2.77 -13.67 0.50
CA LYS A 276 1.41 -13.16 0.73
C LYS A 276 0.98 -12.17 -0.34
N VAL A 277 1.93 -11.41 -0.87
CA VAL A 277 1.69 -10.31 -1.81
C VAL A 277 2.73 -10.36 -2.91
N VAL A 278 2.28 -10.22 -4.17
CA VAL A 278 3.15 -10.19 -5.36
C VAL A 278 2.95 -8.88 -6.10
N HIS A 279 4.06 -8.24 -6.47
CA HIS A 279 4.08 -7.02 -7.26
C HIS A 279 4.53 -7.32 -8.70
N TYR A 280 3.60 -7.15 -9.63
CA TYR A 280 3.79 -7.43 -11.06
C TYR A 280 4.39 -6.23 -11.80
N CYS A 281 5.43 -5.59 -11.25
CA CYS A 281 6.06 -4.39 -11.82
C CYS A 281 6.16 -4.49 -13.36
N ALA A 282 5.69 -3.44 -14.04
CA ALA A 282 5.29 -3.39 -15.45
C ALA A 282 6.37 -3.64 -16.53
N ALA A 283 7.37 -4.48 -16.29
CA ALA A 283 8.10 -5.14 -17.37
C ALA A 283 7.32 -6.34 -17.95
N VAL A 284 6.27 -6.82 -17.28
CA VAL A 284 5.52 -8.01 -17.71
C VAL A 284 4.09 -7.63 -18.09
N ARG A 285 3.79 -7.70 -19.41
CA ARG A 285 2.46 -7.52 -20.03
C ARG A 285 1.41 -8.58 -19.60
N LEU A 286 1.25 -8.85 -18.31
CA LEU A 286 0.48 -10.01 -17.81
C LEU A 286 -0.97 -9.73 -17.42
N CYS A 287 -1.47 -8.49 -17.50
CA CYS A 287 -2.83 -8.18 -17.03
C CYS A 287 -3.97 -8.83 -17.88
N HIS A 288 -3.68 -9.40 -19.06
CA HIS A 288 -4.73 -9.97 -19.93
C HIS A 288 -5.11 -11.44 -19.67
N ARG A 289 -4.46 -12.19 -18.76
CA ARG A 289 -4.73 -13.65 -18.62
C ARG A 289 -5.42 -14.11 -17.35
N PHE A 290 -5.67 -13.24 -16.37
CA PHE A 290 -6.23 -13.66 -15.07
C PHE A 290 -7.70 -13.30 -14.84
N SER A 291 -8.40 -12.69 -15.82
CA SER A 291 -9.83 -12.34 -15.67
C SER A 291 -10.82 -13.43 -16.12
N HIS A 292 -10.33 -14.59 -16.56
CA HIS A 292 -11.16 -15.73 -16.97
C HIS A 292 -10.74 -16.99 -16.21
N ARG A 293 -11.13 -17.08 -14.94
CA ARG A 293 -11.39 -18.33 -14.21
C ARG A 293 -12.22 -18.02 -12.98
#